data_AF-A0A2N2DCP4-F1
#
_entry.id   AF-A0A2N2DCP4-F1
#
_cell.length_a   1.000
_cell.length_b   1.000
_cell.length_c   1.000
_cell.angle_alpha   90.00
_cell.angle_beta   90.00
_cell.angle_gamma   90.00
#
_symmetry.space_group_name_H-M   'P 1'
#
loop_
_entity.id
_entity.type
_entity.pdbx_description
1 polymer ?
#
loop_
_entity_poly.entity_id
_entity_poly.type
_entity_poly.pdbx_seq_one_letter_code
_entity_poly.pdbx_strand_id
1 'polypeptide(L)'
;MTKDQFTLWVLSGIAGVITRDTYSFFARKIGFAKFYIWHQAASIFTARADLTTVWGHVIGFFADIIIGGMFGVFTGLLLKWQGTKNYIIKGWGVGGMAWLFLYGLVYHNLPFTKASAPAEAVSNLSAFIGHSVFGITTAVVYVKWLSKYALETDNNNKNTNGELPGSQVIYVEVEKPQPSILRRIKNRFVRKIK
;
A
#
# COMPACT_ATOMS: atom_id res chain seq x y z
N MET A 1 -18.45 9.96 6.45
CA MET A 1 -17.29 9.24 5.90
C MET A 1 -17.00 8.06 6.81
N THR A 2 -17.63 6.90 6.59
CA THR A 2 -17.27 5.65 7.31
C THR A 2 -17.62 4.42 6.47
N LYS A 3 -17.33 4.45 5.16
CA LYS A 3 -17.00 3.19 4.49
C LYS A 3 -15.64 2.73 4.97
N ASP A 4 -15.46 1.41 5.07
CA ASP A 4 -14.23 0.79 5.52
C ASP A 4 -13.07 1.10 4.57
N GLN A 5 -12.42 2.25 4.82
CA GLN A 5 -11.27 2.73 4.06
C GLN A 5 -10.12 1.73 4.12
N PHE A 6 -9.98 1.02 5.23
CA PHE A 6 -8.96 0.01 5.39
C PHE A 6 -9.14 -1.11 4.37
N THR A 7 -10.36 -1.62 4.21
CA THR A 7 -10.66 -2.61 3.15
C THR A 7 -10.35 -2.06 1.76
N LEU A 8 -10.69 -0.81 1.44
CA LEU A 8 -10.37 -0.22 0.14
C LEU A 8 -8.86 -0.13 -0.11
N TRP A 9 -8.08 0.19 0.93
CA TRP A 9 -6.62 0.26 0.84
C TRP A 9 -6.00 -1.14 0.65
N VAL A 10 -6.49 -2.13 1.39
CA VAL A 10 -6.07 -3.53 1.21
C VAL A 10 -6.35 -4.00 -0.22
N LEU A 11 -7.59 -3.80 -0.70
CA LEU A 11 -7.98 -4.18 -2.06
C LEU A 11 -7.14 -3.48 -3.15
N SER A 12 -6.80 -2.20 -2.94
CA SER A 12 -5.89 -1.51 -3.87
C SER A 12 -4.48 -2.11 -3.89
N GLY A 13 -3.96 -2.55 -2.74
CA GLY A 13 -2.66 -3.20 -2.65
C GLY A 13 -2.66 -4.56 -3.35
N ILE A 14 -3.73 -5.33 -3.18
CA ILE A 14 -3.95 -6.60 -3.89
C ILE A 14 -3.96 -6.40 -5.40
N ALA A 15 -4.67 -5.39 -5.91
CA ALA A 15 -4.67 -5.05 -7.33
C ALA A 15 -3.26 -4.67 -7.84
N GLY A 16 -2.49 -3.97 -7.01
CA GLY A 16 -1.08 -3.69 -7.27
C GLY A 16 -0.24 -4.96 -7.41
N VAL A 17 -0.40 -5.92 -6.50
CA VAL A 17 0.32 -7.21 -6.52
C VAL A 17 0.01 -7.98 -7.80
N ILE A 18 -1.28 -8.14 -8.14
CA ILE A 18 -1.69 -8.86 -9.35
C ILE A 18 -1.06 -8.23 -10.61
N THR A 19 -1.02 -6.89 -10.67
CA THR A 19 -0.44 -6.17 -11.81
C THR A 19 1.08 -6.35 -11.88
N ARG A 20 1.77 -6.27 -10.74
CA ARG A 20 3.22 -6.53 -10.66
C ARG A 20 3.56 -7.98 -11.01
N ASP A 21 2.77 -8.93 -10.57
CA ASP A 21 2.99 -10.35 -10.82
C ASP A 21 2.77 -10.69 -12.28
N THR A 22 1.78 -10.07 -12.91
CA THR A 22 1.60 -10.09 -14.36
C THR A 22 2.84 -9.55 -15.07
N TYR A 23 3.36 -8.40 -14.65
CA TYR A 23 4.64 -7.87 -15.16
C TYR A 23 5.80 -8.85 -14.96
N SER A 24 5.94 -9.42 -13.75
CA SER A 24 7.01 -10.36 -13.40
C SER A 24 6.97 -11.61 -14.27
N PHE A 25 5.76 -12.11 -14.57
CA PHE A 25 5.58 -13.23 -15.48
C PHE A 25 6.14 -12.95 -16.87
N PHE A 26 5.80 -11.79 -17.46
CA PHE A 26 6.31 -11.40 -18.77
C PHE A 26 7.81 -11.10 -18.73
N ALA A 27 8.30 -10.40 -17.71
CA ALA A 27 9.72 -10.08 -17.53
C ALA A 27 10.57 -11.36 -17.49
N ARG A 28 10.08 -12.41 -16.82
CA ARG A 28 10.77 -13.71 -16.82
C ARG A 28 10.71 -14.39 -18.18
N LYS A 29 9.55 -14.35 -18.85
CA LYS A 29 9.38 -14.98 -20.18
C LYS A 29 10.33 -14.42 -21.24
N ILE A 30 10.67 -13.13 -21.16
CA ILE A 30 11.61 -12.48 -22.08
C ILE A 30 13.07 -12.49 -21.59
N GLY A 31 13.37 -13.14 -20.46
CA GLY A 31 14.72 -13.22 -19.89
C GLY A 31 15.19 -11.95 -19.14
N PHE A 32 14.31 -10.97 -18.92
CA PHE A 32 14.63 -9.76 -18.16
C PHE A 32 14.66 -9.99 -16.64
N ALA A 33 14.05 -11.07 -16.16
CA ALA A 33 14.12 -11.52 -14.78
C ALA A 33 14.40 -13.03 -14.72
N LYS A 34 15.19 -13.49 -13.73
CA LYS A 34 15.45 -14.92 -13.52
C LYS A 34 14.38 -15.63 -12.70
N PHE A 35 13.78 -14.90 -11.76
CA PHE A 35 12.82 -15.42 -10.79
C PHE A 35 11.50 -14.66 -10.87
N TYR A 36 10.41 -15.34 -10.52
CA TYR A 36 9.15 -14.65 -10.26
C TYR A 36 9.21 -13.97 -8.88
N ILE A 37 8.50 -12.86 -8.73
CA ILE A 37 8.51 -12.11 -7.46
C ILE A 37 7.87 -12.94 -6.32
N TRP A 38 6.82 -13.73 -6.59
CA TRP A 38 6.21 -14.60 -5.58
C TRP A 38 7.14 -15.70 -5.05
N HIS A 39 8.17 -16.10 -5.81
CA HIS A 39 9.20 -17.04 -5.30
C HIS A 39 10.02 -16.40 -4.18
N GLN A 40 10.18 -15.07 -4.20
CA GLN A 40 10.85 -14.36 -3.12
C GLN A 40 9.98 -14.32 -1.87
N ALA A 41 8.67 -14.07 -2.03
CA ALA A 41 7.76 -14.12 -0.89
C ALA A 41 7.74 -15.52 -0.25
N ALA A 42 7.78 -16.59 -1.06
CA ALA A 42 7.85 -17.96 -0.57
C ALA A 42 9.13 -18.27 0.22
N SER A 43 10.27 -17.66 -0.15
CA SER A 43 11.57 -17.95 0.48
C SER A 43 11.70 -17.45 1.91
N ILE A 44 10.80 -16.57 2.34
CA ILE A 44 10.69 -16.17 3.74
C ILE A 44 10.22 -17.35 4.61
N PHE A 45 9.39 -18.24 4.06
CA PHE A 45 8.68 -19.29 4.82
C PHE A 45 9.10 -20.71 4.48
N THR A 46 9.80 -20.90 3.35
CA THR A 46 10.09 -22.23 2.80
C THR A 46 11.55 -22.37 2.39
N ALA A 47 12.04 -23.61 2.37
CA ALA A 47 13.38 -23.90 1.91
C ALA A 47 13.50 -23.67 0.39
N ARG A 48 14.73 -23.42 -0.08
CA ARG A 48 15.01 -23.18 -1.51
C ARG A 48 14.49 -24.30 -2.43
N ALA A 49 14.58 -25.55 -1.98
CA ALA A 49 14.12 -26.71 -2.72
C ALA A 49 12.60 -26.69 -2.98
N ASP A 50 11.83 -26.03 -2.10
CA ASP A 50 10.38 -26.01 -2.16
C ASP A 50 9.82 -24.85 -2.97
N LEU A 51 10.63 -23.84 -3.33
CA LEU A 51 10.16 -22.64 -4.03
C LEU A 51 9.52 -22.92 -5.39
N THR A 52 9.94 -23.99 -6.05
CA THR A 52 9.41 -24.42 -7.36
C THR A 52 8.30 -25.46 -7.25
N THR A 53 7.99 -25.94 -6.04
CA THR A 53 6.89 -26.89 -5.81
C THR A 53 5.54 -26.17 -5.83
N VAL A 54 4.46 -26.92 -6.08
CA VAL A 54 3.09 -26.36 -6.06
C VAL A 54 2.80 -25.67 -4.72
N TRP A 55 3.19 -26.28 -3.61
CA TRP A 55 2.99 -25.72 -2.27
C TRP A 55 3.80 -24.45 -2.03
N GLY A 56 5.05 -24.39 -2.52
CA GLY A 56 5.85 -23.17 -2.46
C GLY A 56 5.22 -22.01 -3.24
N HIS A 57 4.60 -22.28 -4.39
CA HIS A 57 3.86 -21.25 -5.15
C HIS A 57 2.63 -20.75 -4.40
N VAL A 58 1.86 -21.66 -3.77
CA VAL A 58 0.68 -21.29 -2.97
C VAL A 58 1.08 -20.41 -1.79
N ILE A 59 2.11 -20.81 -1.03
CA ILE A 59 2.62 -20.04 0.12
C ILE A 59 3.13 -18.68 -0.35
N GLY A 60 3.91 -18.65 -1.43
CA GLY A 60 4.42 -17.42 -2.03
C GLY A 60 3.31 -16.46 -2.42
N PHE A 61 2.29 -16.94 -3.12
CA PHE A 61 1.14 -16.13 -3.53
C PHE A 61 0.42 -15.50 -2.33
N PHE A 62 0.10 -16.27 -1.29
CA PHE A 62 -0.56 -15.73 -0.10
C PHE A 62 0.31 -14.72 0.66
N ALA A 63 1.59 -15.03 0.85
CA ALA A 63 2.53 -14.12 1.48
C ALA A 63 2.61 -12.79 0.72
N ASP A 64 2.68 -12.86 -0.61
CA ASP A 64 2.81 -11.68 -1.46
C ASP A 64 1.54 -10.81 -1.46
N ILE A 65 0.36 -11.44 -1.49
CA ILE A 65 -0.94 -10.76 -1.37
C ILE A 65 -1.07 -10.04 -0.02
N ILE A 66 -0.66 -10.68 1.09
CA ILE A 66 -0.69 -10.08 2.43
C ILE A 66 0.26 -8.89 2.50
N ILE A 67 1.52 -9.05 2.06
CA ILE A 67 2.51 -7.97 2.02
C ILE A 67 2.01 -6.80 1.15
N GLY A 68 1.45 -7.10 -0.02
CA GLY A 68 0.84 -6.11 -0.89
C GLY A 68 -0.31 -5.35 -0.25
N GLY A 69 -1.20 -6.06 0.45
CA GLY A 69 -2.28 -5.46 1.24
C GLY A 69 -1.75 -4.50 2.31
N MET A 70 -0.68 -4.87 3.03
CA MET A 70 -0.03 -4.01 4.02
C MET A 70 0.54 -2.74 3.41
N PHE A 71 1.25 -2.83 2.28
CA PHE A 71 1.74 -1.65 1.56
C PHE A 71 0.59 -0.85 0.91
N GLY A 72 -0.53 -1.49 0.58
CA GLY A 72 -1.78 -0.85 0.19
C GLY A 72 -2.33 0.05 1.30
N VAL A 73 -2.42 -0.47 2.53
CA VAL A 73 -2.78 0.30 3.73
C VAL A 73 -1.82 1.46 3.95
N PHE A 74 -0.52 1.24 3.83
CA PHE A 74 0.48 2.31 3.94
C PHE A 74 0.28 3.41 2.89
N THR A 75 0.02 3.02 1.64
CA THR A 75 -0.29 3.96 0.55
C THR A 75 -1.57 4.75 0.84
N GLY A 76 -2.62 4.07 1.31
CA GLY A 76 -3.88 4.69 1.71
C GLY A 76 -3.73 5.69 2.85
N LEU A 77 -2.95 5.36 3.88
CA LEU A 77 -2.60 6.25 4.99
C LEU A 77 -1.83 7.48 4.49
N LEU A 78 -0.83 7.29 3.63
CA LEU A 78 -0.07 8.39 3.04
C LEU A 78 -0.97 9.35 2.25
N LEU A 79 -1.89 8.81 1.43
CA LEU A 79 -2.83 9.59 0.64
C LEU A 79 -3.91 10.25 1.51
N LYS A 80 -4.32 9.63 2.61
CA LYS A 80 -5.24 10.23 3.60
C LYS A 80 -4.56 11.39 4.31
N TRP A 81 -3.29 11.24 4.67
CA TRP A 81 -2.53 12.25 5.41
C TRP A 81 -2.13 13.45 4.53
N GLN A 82 -1.60 13.21 3.33
CA GLN A 82 -1.06 14.24 2.45
C GLN A 82 -1.99 14.62 1.29
N GLY A 83 -3.21 14.08 1.27
CA GLY A 83 -4.16 14.22 0.17
C GLY A 83 -3.78 13.41 -1.08
N THR A 84 -4.68 13.42 -2.05
CA THR A 84 -4.57 12.65 -3.30
C THR A 84 -3.82 13.37 -4.42
N LYS A 85 -3.39 14.63 -4.22
CA LYS A 85 -2.57 15.34 -5.20
C LYS A 85 -1.26 14.57 -5.42
N ASN A 86 -0.89 14.40 -6.70
CA ASN A 86 0.29 13.64 -7.15
C ASN A 86 0.30 12.19 -6.64
N TYR A 87 -0.85 11.52 -6.58
CA TYR A 87 -0.94 10.13 -6.08
C TYR A 87 -0.04 9.15 -6.85
N ILE A 88 0.26 9.41 -8.14
CA ILE A 88 1.18 8.58 -8.93
C ILE A 88 2.59 8.58 -8.33
N ILE A 89 3.16 9.76 -8.04
CA ILE A 89 4.53 9.84 -7.49
C ILE A 89 4.58 9.31 -6.05
N LYS A 90 3.51 9.52 -5.27
CA LYS A 90 3.38 8.96 -3.92
C LYS A 90 3.33 7.43 -3.96
N GLY A 91 2.52 6.87 -4.86
CA GLY A 91 2.44 5.43 -5.09
C GLY A 91 3.78 4.85 -5.55
N TRP A 92 4.42 5.47 -6.53
CA TRP A 92 5.77 5.10 -6.97
C TRP A 92 6.79 5.13 -5.82
N GLY A 93 6.75 6.16 -4.96
CA GLY A 93 7.58 6.27 -3.78
C GLY A 93 7.36 5.13 -2.78
N VAL A 94 6.10 4.75 -2.51
CA VAL A 94 5.80 3.58 -1.67
C VAL A 94 6.29 2.28 -2.30
N GLY A 95 6.14 2.13 -3.63
CA GLY A 95 6.69 0.99 -4.37
C GLY A 95 8.21 0.91 -4.25
N GLY A 96 8.92 2.01 -4.48
CA GLY A 96 10.37 2.09 -4.31
C GLY A 96 10.81 1.80 -2.87
N MET A 97 10.07 2.31 -1.88
CA MET A 97 10.30 1.99 -0.47
C MET A 97 10.10 0.51 -0.16
N ALA A 98 9.06 -0.12 -0.71
CA ALA A 98 8.82 -1.55 -0.57
C ALA A 98 9.97 -2.38 -1.17
N TRP A 99 10.47 -1.98 -2.35
CA TRP A 99 11.63 -2.62 -2.97
C TRP A 99 12.89 -2.48 -2.12
N LEU A 100 13.23 -1.27 -1.66
CA LEU A 100 14.39 -1.02 -0.81
C LEU A 100 14.30 -1.81 0.51
N PHE A 101 13.12 -1.83 1.12
CA PHE A 101 12.90 -2.56 2.36
C PHE A 101 13.01 -4.08 2.14
N LEU A 102 12.27 -4.64 1.19
CA LEU A 102 12.25 -6.09 0.98
C LEU A 102 13.57 -6.61 0.40
N TYR A 103 14.08 -5.99 -0.67
CA TYR A 103 15.29 -6.48 -1.35
C TYR A 103 16.54 -5.94 -0.70
N GLY A 104 16.61 -4.62 -0.49
CA GLY A 104 17.78 -3.97 0.10
C GLY A 104 18.03 -4.36 1.56
N LEU A 105 16.97 -4.56 2.35
CA LEU A 105 17.10 -4.88 3.77
C LEU A 105 16.75 -6.35 4.08
N VAL A 106 15.55 -6.83 3.79
CA VAL A 106 15.10 -8.16 4.25
C VAL A 106 15.87 -9.28 3.55
N TYR A 107 15.80 -9.36 2.22
CA TYR A 107 16.29 -10.51 1.46
C TYR A 107 17.81 -10.66 1.48
N HIS A 108 18.55 -9.54 1.49
CA HIS A 108 20.01 -9.56 1.53
C HIS A 108 20.58 -9.79 2.95
N ASN A 109 19.82 -9.54 4.01
CA ASN A 109 20.34 -9.67 5.39
C ASN A 109 19.87 -10.93 6.11
N LEU A 110 18.78 -11.57 5.69
CA LEU A 110 18.32 -12.83 6.28
C LEU A 110 19.04 -14.04 5.66
N PRO A 111 19.73 -14.89 6.46
CA PRO A 111 20.52 -16.01 5.94
C PRO A 111 19.72 -17.00 5.08
N PHE A 112 18.46 -17.24 5.45
CA PHE A 112 17.59 -18.21 4.79
C PHE A 112 16.99 -17.70 3.46
N THR A 113 16.99 -16.38 3.21
CA THR A 113 16.47 -15.81 1.97
C THR A 113 17.55 -15.43 0.96
N LYS A 114 18.82 -15.37 1.37
CA LYS A 114 19.94 -14.97 0.49
C LYS A 114 20.03 -15.79 -0.79
N ALA A 115 19.70 -17.07 -0.72
CA ALA A 115 19.80 -17.98 -1.86
C ALA A 115 18.71 -17.76 -2.92
N SER A 116 17.64 -17.02 -2.59
CA SER A 116 16.59 -16.64 -3.53
C SER A 116 16.74 -15.19 -4.00
N ALA A 117 17.37 -14.31 -3.21
CA ALA A 117 17.57 -12.91 -3.55
C ALA A 117 18.18 -12.73 -4.96
N PRO A 118 17.69 -11.77 -5.79
CA PRO A 118 18.31 -11.52 -7.07
C PRO A 118 19.72 -10.96 -6.84
N ALA A 119 20.74 -11.74 -7.22
CA ALA A 119 22.12 -11.29 -7.16
C ALA A 119 22.51 -10.43 -8.37
N GLU A 120 21.78 -10.56 -9.48
CA GLU A 120 22.14 -9.95 -10.75
C GLU A 120 21.48 -8.58 -10.94
N ALA A 121 22.27 -7.61 -11.41
CA ALA A 121 21.85 -6.23 -11.61
C ALA A 121 20.57 -6.11 -12.47
N VAL A 122 20.47 -6.90 -13.55
CA VAL A 122 19.30 -6.87 -14.44
C VAL A 122 18.03 -7.37 -13.73
N SER A 123 18.13 -8.46 -12.97
CA SER A 123 16.99 -8.98 -12.20
C SER A 123 16.59 -8.03 -11.06
N ASN A 124 17.55 -7.34 -10.43
CA ASN A 124 17.27 -6.30 -9.44
C ASN A 124 16.59 -5.08 -10.05
N LEU A 125 17.02 -4.65 -11.23
CA LEU A 125 16.36 -3.56 -11.96
C LEU A 125 14.93 -3.95 -12.36
N SER A 126 14.72 -5.18 -12.84
CA SER A 126 13.38 -5.68 -13.11
C SER A 126 12.52 -5.71 -11.85
N ALA A 127 13.07 -6.13 -10.70
CA ALA A 127 12.35 -6.09 -9.43
C ALA A 127 11.97 -4.67 -9.03
N PHE A 128 12.86 -3.68 -9.20
CA PHE A 128 12.56 -2.27 -8.95
C PHE A 128 11.43 -1.74 -9.85
N ILE A 129 11.46 -2.07 -11.14
CA ILE A 129 10.38 -1.72 -12.09
C ILE A 129 9.07 -2.38 -11.67
N GLY A 130 9.09 -3.66 -11.29
CA GLY A 130 7.92 -4.35 -10.78
C GLY A 130 7.31 -3.65 -9.56
N HIS A 131 8.13 -3.28 -8.57
CA HIS A 131 7.63 -2.56 -7.39
C HIS A 131 7.15 -1.15 -7.71
N SER A 132 7.74 -0.49 -8.70
CA SER A 132 7.26 0.78 -9.24
C SER A 132 5.85 0.63 -9.83
N VAL A 133 5.63 -0.41 -10.64
CA VAL A 133 4.32 -0.77 -11.20
C VAL A 133 3.32 -1.07 -10.08
N PHE A 134 3.70 -1.87 -9.08
CA PHE A 134 2.88 -2.16 -7.90
C PHE A 134 2.40 -0.88 -7.21
N GLY A 135 3.33 0.02 -6.86
CA GLY A 135 3.01 1.22 -6.09
C GLY A 135 2.14 2.21 -6.87
N ILE A 136 2.45 2.42 -8.16
CA ILE A 136 1.64 3.28 -9.04
C ILE A 136 0.23 2.71 -9.17
N THR A 137 0.10 1.43 -9.49
CA THR A 137 -1.21 0.78 -9.65
C THR A 137 -2.04 0.85 -8.38
N THR A 138 -1.43 0.56 -7.23
CA THR A 138 -2.09 0.66 -5.91
C THR A 138 -2.71 2.04 -5.71
N ALA A 139 -1.94 3.10 -5.93
CA ALA A 139 -2.43 4.48 -5.79
C ALA A 139 -3.50 4.84 -6.83
N VAL A 140 -3.33 4.41 -8.09
CA VAL A 140 -4.29 4.65 -9.18
C VAL A 140 -5.64 3.99 -8.87
N VAL A 141 -5.64 2.70 -8.53
CA VAL A 141 -6.85 1.93 -8.24
C VAL A 141 -7.61 2.53 -7.07
N TYR A 142 -6.92 2.91 -6.00
CA TYR A 142 -7.56 3.57 -4.86
C TYR A 142 -8.19 4.91 -5.24
N VAL A 143 -7.43 5.81 -5.88
CA VAL A 143 -7.87 7.19 -6.15
C VAL A 143 -8.91 7.26 -7.26
N LYS A 144 -8.77 6.46 -8.33
CA LYS A 144 -9.63 6.58 -9.51
C LYS A 144 -10.85 5.67 -9.44
N TRP A 145 -10.75 4.51 -8.81
CA TRP A 145 -11.81 3.50 -8.87
C TRP A 145 -12.47 3.32 -7.50
N LEU A 146 -11.73 2.81 -6.51
CA LEU A 146 -12.34 2.38 -5.25
C LEU A 146 -12.89 3.54 -4.42
N SER A 147 -12.15 4.63 -4.27
CA SER A 147 -12.63 5.80 -3.52
C SER A 147 -13.81 6.49 -4.21
N LYS A 148 -13.80 6.57 -5.54
CA LYS A 148 -14.91 7.14 -6.32
C LYS A 148 -16.17 6.30 -6.20
N TYR A 149 -16.07 4.99 -6.42
CA TYR A 149 -17.17 4.05 -6.26
C TYR A 149 -17.76 4.10 -4.84
N ALA A 150 -16.89 4.19 -3.82
CA ALA A 150 -17.31 4.31 -2.43
C ALA A 150 -18.17 5.57 -2.20
N LEU A 151 -17.78 6.72 -2.75
CA LEU A 151 -18.54 7.97 -2.63
C LEU A 151 -19.89 7.91 -3.37
N GLU A 152 -19.92 7.30 -4.56
CA GLU A 152 -21.14 7.18 -5.35
C GLU A 152 -22.21 6.32 -4.67
N THR A 153 -21.85 5.16 -4.10
CA THR A 153 -22.85 4.36 -3.37
C THR A 153 -23.33 5.05 -2.10
N ASP A 154 -22.47 5.82 -1.42
CA ASP A 154 -22.87 6.54 -0.20
C ASP A 154 -23.95 7.58 -0.52
N ASN A 155 -23.78 8.31 -1.64
CA ASN A 155 -24.77 9.30 -2.08
C ASN A 155 -26.09 8.64 -2.51
N ASN A 156 -26.04 7.53 -3.24
CA ASN A 156 -27.25 6.82 -3.67
C ASN A 156 -28.04 6.25 -2.49
N ASN A 157 -27.37 5.73 -1.45
CA ASN A 157 -28.04 5.24 -0.26
C ASN A 157 -28.74 6.36 0.54
N LYS A 158 -28.18 7.57 0.56
CA LYS A 158 -28.85 8.73 1.18
C LYS A 158 -30.10 9.17 0.43
N ASN A 159 -30.05 9.15 -0.90
CA ASN A 159 -31.18 9.54 -1.75
C ASN A 159 -32.34 8.52 -1.72
N THR A 160 -32.04 7.23 -1.58
CA THR A 160 -33.03 6.15 -1.56
C THR A 160 -33.70 5.96 -0.20
N ASN A 161 -32.97 6.18 0.89
CA ASN A 161 -33.53 6.07 2.24
C ASN A 161 -34.29 7.31 2.70
N GLY A 162 -34.50 8.30 1.81
CA GLY A 162 -35.25 9.53 2.07
C GLY A 162 -34.96 10.09 3.45
N GLU A 163 -33.85 10.83 3.60
CA GLU A 163 -33.61 11.60 4.83
C GLU A 163 -34.93 12.29 5.22
N LEU A 164 -35.53 11.85 6.34
CA LEU A 164 -36.71 12.47 6.90
C LEU A 164 -36.41 13.97 6.96
N PRO A 165 -37.27 14.84 6.42
CA PRO A 165 -37.07 16.28 6.47
C PRO A 165 -37.12 16.70 7.95
N GLY A 166 -35.96 16.72 8.63
CA GLY A 166 -35.92 16.94 10.07
C GLY A 166 -34.61 16.56 10.77
N SER A 167 -33.80 15.63 10.26
CA SER A 167 -32.47 15.40 10.87
C SER A 167 -31.45 16.40 10.34
N GLN A 168 -31.55 17.66 10.76
CA GLN A 168 -30.39 18.54 10.73
C GLN A 168 -29.31 17.87 11.56
N VAL A 169 -28.34 17.25 10.88
CA VAL A 169 -27.05 16.95 11.48
C VAL A 169 -26.52 18.31 11.92
N ILE A 170 -26.64 18.61 13.20
CA ILE A 170 -25.95 19.73 13.83
C ILE A 170 -24.48 19.43 13.61
N TYR A 171 -23.91 20.00 12.56
CA TYR A 171 -22.47 20.20 12.51
C TYR A 171 -22.20 21.09 13.71
N VAL A 172 -21.79 20.49 14.83
CA VAL A 172 -21.03 21.22 15.82
C VAL A 172 -19.78 21.62 15.06
N GLU A 173 -19.81 22.81 14.48
CA GLU A 173 -18.63 23.47 13.98
C GLU A 173 -17.68 23.50 15.18
N VAL A 174 -16.71 22.58 15.18
CA VAL A 174 -15.67 22.56 16.19
C VAL A 174 -14.90 23.83 15.92
N GLU A 175 -15.31 24.89 16.63
CA GLU A 175 -14.72 26.22 16.55
C GLU A 175 -13.21 26.03 16.68
N LYS A 176 -12.48 26.39 15.61
CA LYS A 176 -11.02 26.29 15.64
C LYS A 176 -10.55 26.98 16.92
N PRO A 177 -9.74 26.32 17.76
CA PRO A 177 -9.39 26.88 19.05
C PRO A 177 -8.84 28.29 18.85
N GLN A 178 -9.50 29.26 19.48
CA GLN A 178 -9.14 30.67 19.44
C GLN A 178 -7.62 30.82 19.63
N PRO A 179 -6.92 31.63 18.81
CA PRO A 179 -5.46 31.77 18.86
C PRO A 179 -4.90 32.11 20.26
N SER A 180 -5.74 32.70 21.12
CA SER A 180 -5.43 33.00 22.51
C SER A 180 -5.22 31.76 23.39
N ILE A 181 -5.93 30.65 23.13
CA ILE A 181 -5.81 29.38 23.86
C ILE A 181 -4.47 28.71 23.51
N LEU A 182 -4.09 28.71 22.23
CA LEU A 182 -2.81 28.18 21.77
C LEU A 182 -1.62 28.94 22.37
N ARG A 183 -1.72 30.28 22.54
CA ARG A 183 -0.70 31.08 23.26
C ARG A 183 -0.60 30.70 24.73
N ARG A 184 -1.71 30.44 25.43
CA ARG A 184 -1.69 30.03 26.85
C ARG A 184 -1.04 28.66 27.07
N ILE A 185 -1.27 27.71 26.15
CA ILE A 185 -0.65 26.38 26.22
C ILE A 185 0.87 26.47 25.99
N LYS A 186 1.29 27.23 24.97
CA LYS A 186 2.72 27.46 24.69
C LYS A 186 3.45 28.08 25.90
N ASN A 187 2.84 29.08 26.54
CA ASN A 187 3.45 29.77 27.68
C ASN A 187 3.49 28.92 28.97
N ARG A 188 2.55 27.99 29.18
CA ARG A 188 2.63 27.02 30.29
C ARG A 188 3.74 25.99 30.10
N PHE A 189 3.97 25.55 28.86
CA PHE A 189 5.03 24.57 28.56
C PHE A 189 6.43 25.17 28.76
N VAL A 190 6.64 26.42 28.36
CA VAL A 190 7.93 27.11 28.52
C VAL A 190 8.31 27.36 29.98
N ARG A 191 7.33 27.52 30.89
CA ARG A 191 7.60 27.73 32.33
C ARG A 191 7.94 26.46 33.12
N LYS A 192 7.69 25.27 32.56
CA LYS A 192 8.01 23.99 33.22
C LYS A 192 9.41 23.45 32.90
N ILE A 193 10.15 24.14 32.02
CA ILE A 193 11.49 23.74 31.54
C ILE A 193 12.59 24.69 32.07
N LYS A 194 12.25 25.56 33.01
CA LYS A 194 13.21 26.31 33.84
C LYS A 194 13.02 25.89 35.29
#